data_AF-A0A4Q0GHJ3-F1
#
_entry.id   AF-A0A4Q0GHJ3-F1
#
_cell.length_a   1.000
_cell.length_b   1.000
_cell.length_c   1.000
_cell.angle_alpha   90.00
_cell.angle_beta   90.00
_cell.angle_gamma   90.00
#
_symmetry.space_group_name_H-M   'P 1'
#
loop_
_entity.id
_entity.type
_entity.pdbx_description
1 polymer ?
#
loop_
_entity_poly.entity_id
_entity_poly.type
_entity_poly.pdbx_seq_one_letter_code
_entity_poly.pdbx_strand_id
1 'polypeptide(L)'
;MALPPERDIQSIETIVGDTRYRSRTEARWAIFFETLGVDFAYEPERIKLSSGESYLPDFHLPQFKAYLEIKADNDAIVTAECARARRLAADRPGQRVWLAAGAPSFDPPNILTFEQWPIEVPIADILADPENRYHFLQDRRDDGLYWLQANAVGGGFRQTFLVGGPGVETDHLREPLMLPHIASAYAAAAAARWD
;
A
#
# COMPACT_ATOMS: atom_id res chain seq x y z
N MET A 1 21.51 -11.51 -16.78
CA MET A 1 21.91 -11.21 -15.38
C MET A 1 21.09 -12.13 -14.50
N ALA A 2 21.71 -13.15 -13.92
CA ALA A 2 20.99 -14.07 -13.02
C ALA A 2 20.60 -13.30 -11.77
N LEU A 3 19.33 -13.43 -11.34
CA LEU A 3 18.91 -12.95 -10.03
C LEU A 3 19.85 -13.56 -8.98
N PRO A 4 20.37 -12.80 -8.02
CA PRO A 4 21.08 -13.39 -6.90
C PRO A 4 20.17 -14.43 -6.22
N PRO A 5 20.73 -15.51 -5.64
CA PRO A 5 19.93 -16.44 -4.84
C PRO A 5 19.10 -15.64 -3.83
N GLU A 6 17.84 -16.01 -3.63
CA GLU A 6 16.89 -15.41 -2.68
C GLU A 6 17.67 -14.89 -1.48
N ARG A 7 17.86 -13.56 -1.41
CA ARG A 7 18.42 -12.98 -0.21
C ARG A 7 17.30 -13.09 0.80
N ASP A 8 17.39 -14.14 1.61
CA ASP A 8 16.73 -14.28 2.90
C ASP A 8 17.23 -13.11 3.78
N ILE A 9 16.77 -11.89 3.48
CA ILE A 9 16.82 -10.79 4.43
C ILE A 9 15.81 -11.22 5.48
N GLN A 10 16.26 -11.98 6.48
CA GLN A 10 15.40 -12.43 7.56
C GLN A 10 14.70 -11.20 8.14
N SER A 11 13.41 -11.10 7.84
CA SER A 11 12.60 -10.04 8.37
C SER A 11 12.49 -10.27 9.88
N ILE A 12 12.73 -9.21 10.65
CA ILE A 12 12.67 -9.29 12.10
C ILE A 12 11.19 -9.31 12.48
N GLU A 13 10.73 -10.44 13.02
CA GLU A 13 9.41 -10.58 13.62
C GLU A 13 9.21 -9.50 14.68
N THR A 14 8.07 -8.84 14.66
CA THR A 14 7.84 -7.61 15.40
C THR A 14 6.46 -7.63 16.04
N ILE A 15 6.40 -7.37 17.35
CA ILE A 15 5.13 -7.35 18.10
C ILE A 15 4.66 -5.90 18.25
N VAL A 16 3.40 -5.64 17.92
CA VAL A 16 2.68 -4.38 18.21
C VAL A 16 1.34 -4.75 18.84
N GLY A 17 1.08 -4.26 20.05
CA GLY A 17 -0.05 -4.72 20.86
C GLY A 17 0.05 -6.24 21.09
N ASP A 18 -1.02 -6.96 20.76
CA ASP A 18 -1.09 -8.43 20.84
C ASP A 18 -0.81 -9.13 19.50
N THR A 19 -0.50 -8.36 18.44
CA THR A 19 -0.29 -8.89 17.09
C THR A 19 1.19 -9.03 16.78
N ARG A 20 1.54 -10.16 16.15
CA ARG A 20 2.90 -10.52 15.73
C ARG A 20 3.01 -10.40 14.21
N TYR A 21 3.79 -9.42 13.76
CA TYR A 21 4.05 -9.15 12.34
C TYR A 21 5.34 -9.83 11.88
N ARG A 22 5.37 -10.31 10.63
CA ARG A 22 6.54 -11.00 10.04
C ARG A 22 7.70 -10.05 9.80
N SER A 23 7.45 -8.75 9.72
CA SER A 23 8.49 -7.74 9.53
C SER A 23 8.21 -6.43 10.30
N ARG A 24 9.29 -5.70 10.61
CA ARG A 24 9.20 -4.32 11.12
C ARG A 24 8.45 -3.40 10.16
N THR A 25 8.52 -3.64 8.85
CA THR A 25 7.83 -2.83 7.84
C THR A 25 6.32 -3.03 7.90
N GLU A 26 5.86 -4.28 8.00
CA GLU A 26 4.44 -4.59 8.23
C GLU A 26 3.95 -3.97 9.55
N ALA A 27 4.73 -4.08 10.63
CA ALA A 27 4.38 -3.47 11.91
C ALA A 27 4.24 -1.93 11.81
N ARG A 28 5.06 -1.26 10.99
CA ARG A 28 4.92 0.19 10.74
C ARG A 28 3.65 0.53 9.96
N TRP A 29 3.25 -0.31 9.00
CA TRP A 29 1.98 -0.15 8.29
C TRP A 29 0.77 -0.35 9.22
N ALA A 30 0.83 -1.32 10.13
CA ALA A 30 -0.18 -1.47 11.18
C ALA A 30 -0.31 -0.20 12.04
N ILE A 31 0.81 0.30 12.59
CA ILE A 31 0.82 1.56 13.37
C ILE A 31 0.26 2.73 12.57
N PHE A 32 0.59 2.81 11.27
CA PHE A 32 0.06 3.84 10.39
C PHE A 32 -1.47 3.78 10.31
N PHE A 33 -2.05 2.60 10.03
CA PHE A 33 -3.51 2.44 9.96
C PHE A 33 -4.20 2.63 11.31
N GLU A 34 -3.64 2.10 12.40
CA GLU A 34 -4.14 2.33 13.77
C GLU A 34 -4.19 3.83 14.10
N THR A 35 -3.12 4.57 13.75
CA THR A 35 -3.06 6.02 13.99
C THR A 35 -4.12 6.76 13.19
N LEU A 36 -4.44 6.28 11.98
CA LEU A 36 -5.50 6.84 11.13
C LEU A 36 -6.93 6.41 11.52
N GLY A 37 -7.08 5.52 12.51
CA GLY A 37 -8.37 4.93 12.86
C GLY A 37 -8.94 4.05 11.73
N VAL A 38 -8.08 3.50 10.88
CA VAL A 38 -8.46 2.62 9.77
C VAL A 38 -8.41 1.18 10.25
N ASP A 39 -9.52 0.47 10.10
CA ASP A 39 -9.59 -0.95 10.43
C ASP A 39 -8.80 -1.77 9.40
N PHE A 40 -8.06 -2.77 9.87
CA PHE A 40 -7.40 -3.74 9.01
C PHE A 40 -7.46 -5.14 9.60
N ALA A 41 -7.38 -6.15 8.72
CA ALA A 41 -7.10 -7.53 9.08
C ALA A 41 -5.71 -7.88 8.57
N TYR A 42 -4.83 -8.31 9.49
CA TYR A 42 -3.50 -8.83 9.15
C TYR A 42 -3.59 -10.32 8.80
N GLU A 43 -2.97 -10.73 7.69
CA GLU A 43 -3.04 -12.09 7.13
C GLU A 43 -4.49 -12.66 7.08
N PRO A 44 -5.44 -11.95 6.42
CA PRO A 44 -6.89 -12.14 6.58
C PRO A 44 -7.37 -13.55 6.22
N GLU A 45 -7.05 -14.04 5.03
CA GLU A 45 -7.32 -15.42 4.59
C GLU A 45 -6.57 -15.75 3.30
N ARG A 46 -6.46 -17.04 3.00
CA ARG A 46 -5.89 -17.52 1.73
C ARG A 46 -6.90 -17.41 0.60
N ILE A 47 -6.53 -16.69 -0.44
CA ILE A 47 -7.29 -16.54 -1.68
C ILE A 47 -6.77 -17.53 -2.72
N LYS A 48 -7.68 -18.25 -3.39
CA LYS A 48 -7.35 -19.07 -4.56
C LYS A 48 -7.33 -18.18 -5.81
N LEU A 49 -6.23 -18.21 -6.53
CA LEU A 49 -6.05 -17.49 -7.79
C LEU A 49 -6.45 -18.35 -8.99
N SER A 50 -6.75 -17.72 -10.12
CA SER A 50 -7.06 -18.40 -11.38
C SER A 50 -5.88 -19.22 -11.93
N SER A 51 -4.66 -18.90 -11.51
CA SER A 51 -3.45 -19.70 -11.78
C SER A 51 -3.42 -21.03 -11.03
N GLY A 52 -4.32 -21.25 -10.06
CA GLY A 52 -4.31 -22.40 -9.15
C GLY A 52 -3.44 -22.21 -7.91
N GLU A 53 -2.68 -21.11 -7.83
CA GLU A 53 -1.90 -20.74 -6.65
C GLU A 53 -2.79 -20.25 -5.49
N SER A 54 -2.28 -20.37 -4.28
CA SER A 54 -2.86 -19.74 -3.09
C SER A 54 -2.07 -18.49 -2.71
N TYR A 55 -2.77 -17.39 -2.53
CA TYR A 55 -2.19 -16.10 -2.14
C TYR A 55 -2.75 -15.65 -0.79
N LEU A 56 -1.86 -15.24 0.13
CA LEU A 56 -2.22 -14.64 1.41
C LEU A 56 -1.66 -13.21 1.41
N PRO A 57 -2.51 -12.18 1.24
CA PRO A 57 -2.06 -10.79 1.33
C PRO A 57 -1.66 -10.44 2.77
N ASP A 58 -0.76 -9.48 2.95
CA ASP A 58 -0.35 -9.03 4.29
C ASP A 58 -1.50 -8.35 5.04
N PHE A 59 -2.26 -7.49 4.37
CA PHE A 59 -3.37 -6.76 4.96
C PHE A 59 -4.62 -6.77 4.07
N HIS A 60 -5.79 -6.78 4.71
CA HIS A 60 -7.05 -6.35 4.11
C HIS A 60 -7.58 -5.11 4.82
N LEU A 61 -7.92 -4.09 4.02
CA LEU A 61 -8.37 -2.77 4.43
C LEU A 61 -9.83 -2.60 3.97
N PRO A 62 -10.82 -3.06 4.76
CA PRO A 62 -12.21 -3.15 4.34
C PRO A 62 -12.81 -1.79 3.94
N GLN A 63 -12.48 -0.73 4.67
CA GLN A 63 -12.97 0.63 4.42
C GLN A 63 -12.46 1.20 3.07
N PHE A 64 -11.34 0.69 2.57
CA PHE A 64 -10.78 1.04 1.26
C PHE A 64 -11.11 0.02 0.18
N LYS A 65 -11.73 -1.11 0.54
CA LYS A 65 -11.91 -2.28 -0.33
C LYS A 65 -10.58 -2.69 -0.98
N ALA A 66 -9.51 -2.72 -0.20
CA ALA A 66 -8.16 -2.95 -0.68
C ALA A 66 -7.48 -4.12 0.03
N TYR A 67 -6.75 -4.92 -0.73
CA TYR A 67 -5.66 -5.75 -0.17
C TYR A 67 -4.36 -4.99 -0.31
N LEU A 68 -3.49 -5.07 0.68
CA LEU A 68 -2.18 -4.42 0.67
C LEU A 68 -1.09 -5.47 0.94
N GLU A 69 -0.13 -5.55 0.03
CA GLU A 69 1.10 -6.33 0.15
C GLU A 69 2.27 -5.40 0.51
N ILE A 70 3.14 -5.82 1.42
CA ILE A 70 4.34 -5.11 1.83
C ILE A 70 5.56 -5.81 1.26
N LYS A 71 6.42 -5.04 0.59
CA LYS A 71 7.72 -5.50 0.12
C LYS A 71 8.84 -4.60 0.60
N ALA A 72 10.06 -5.10 0.50
CA ALA A 72 11.23 -4.25 0.66
C ALA A 72 11.20 -3.12 -0.39
N ASP A 73 11.79 -1.98 -0.03
CA ASP A 73 11.95 -0.83 -0.94
C ASP A 73 13.03 -1.13 -1.99
N ASN A 74 12.67 -1.99 -2.95
CA ASN A 74 13.55 -2.47 -4.01
C ASN A 74 12.74 -2.98 -5.20
N ASP A 75 12.88 -2.34 -6.35
CA ASP A 75 12.12 -2.66 -7.56
C ASP A 75 12.40 -4.05 -8.12
N ALA A 76 13.59 -4.63 -7.89
CA ALA A 76 13.87 -6.00 -8.28
C ALA A 76 13.07 -7.00 -7.42
N ILE A 77 12.89 -6.72 -6.13
CA ILE A 77 12.04 -7.52 -5.23
C ILE A 77 10.58 -7.37 -5.61
N VAL A 78 10.10 -6.13 -5.83
CA VAL A 78 8.73 -5.88 -6.31
C VAL A 78 8.47 -6.62 -7.62
N THR A 79 9.40 -6.53 -8.58
CA THR A 79 9.29 -7.23 -9.87
C THR A 79 9.17 -8.74 -9.69
N ALA A 80 10.00 -9.33 -8.82
CA ALA A 80 10.01 -10.78 -8.59
C ALA A 80 8.74 -11.28 -7.88
N GLU A 81 8.17 -10.47 -6.98
CA GLU A 81 7.14 -10.95 -6.04
C GLU A 81 5.72 -10.42 -6.30
N CYS A 82 5.54 -9.43 -7.18
CA CYS A 82 4.21 -8.82 -7.43
C CYS A 82 3.21 -9.75 -8.15
N ALA A 83 3.66 -10.86 -8.74
CA ALA A 83 2.86 -11.68 -9.66
C ALA A 83 1.51 -12.12 -9.06
N ARG A 84 1.49 -12.55 -7.79
CA ARG A 84 0.26 -12.97 -7.10
C ARG A 84 -0.70 -11.81 -6.83
N ALA A 85 -0.19 -10.66 -6.39
CA ALA A 85 -0.98 -9.46 -6.16
C ALA A 85 -1.62 -8.95 -7.47
N ARG A 86 -0.84 -8.91 -8.56
CA ARG A 86 -1.34 -8.56 -9.89
C ARG A 86 -2.39 -9.54 -10.41
N ARG A 87 -2.17 -10.84 -10.17
CA ARG A 87 -3.16 -11.89 -10.51
C ARG A 87 -4.46 -11.70 -9.74
N LEU A 88 -4.40 -11.40 -8.45
CA LEU A 88 -5.60 -11.10 -7.65
C LEU A 88 -6.39 -9.93 -8.22
N ALA A 89 -5.71 -8.85 -8.61
CA ALA A 89 -6.35 -7.68 -9.21
C ALA A 89 -7.07 -8.04 -10.53
N ALA A 90 -6.45 -8.87 -11.36
CA ALA A 90 -7.03 -9.33 -12.62
C ALA A 90 -8.21 -10.31 -12.42
N ASP A 91 -8.10 -11.20 -11.43
CA ASP A 91 -9.13 -12.21 -11.12
C ASP A 91 -10.39 -11.60 -10.52
N ARG A 92 -10.29 -10.42 -9.89
CA ARG A 92 -11.39 -9.76 -9.19
C ARG A 92 -11.53 -8.30 -9.65
N PRO A 93 -12.12 -8.02 -10.82
CA PRO A 93 -12.37 -6.66 -11.28
C PRO A 93 -13.13 -5.84 -10.23
N GLY A 94 -12.63 -4.64 -9.93
CA GLY A 94 -13.19 -3.75 -8.90
C GLY A 94 -12.65 -3.97 -7.49
N GLN A 95 -11.88 -5.04 -7.23
CA GLN A 95 -11.11 -5.20 -6.01
C GLN A 95 -9.82 -4.39 -6.11
N ARG A 96 -9.56 -3.49 -5.15
CA ARG A 96 -8.28 -2.80 -5.10
C ARG A 96 -7.20 -3.72 -4.55
N VAL A 97 -6.02 -3.69 -5.17
CA VAL A 97 -4.86 -4.48 -4.74
C VAL A 97 -3.62 -3.62 -4.84
N TRP A 98 -3.06 -3.29 -3.70
CA TRP A 98 -1.96 -2.36 -3.55
C TRP A 98 -0.69 -3.08 -3.12
N LEU A 99 0.45 -2.51 -3.47
CA LEU A 99 1.75 -2.96 -2.98
C LEU A 99 2.55 -1.76 -2.49
N ALA A 100 2.97 -1.79 -1.22
CA ALA A 100 3.88 -0.80 -0.66
C ALA A 100 5.33 -1.31 -0.70
N ALA A 101 6.21 -0.53 -1.32
CA ALA A 101 7.64 -0.77 -1.35
C ALA A 101 8.30 -0.04 -0.16
N GLY A 102 8.45 -0.73 0.97
CA GLY A 102 9.00 -0.18 2.21
C GLY A 102 7.94 0.26 3.22
N ALA A 103 8.40 1.02 4.23
CA ALA A 103 7.54 1.56 5.28
C ALA A 103 6.65 2.71 4.75
N PRO A 104 5.59 3.12 5.45
CA PRO A 104 4.79 4.27 5.04
C PRO A 104 5.67 5.48 4.74
N SER A 105 5.59 5.99 3.51
CA SER A 105 6.40 7.11 3.04
C SER A 105 5.51 8.13 2.33
N PHE A 106 5.66 9.40 2.69
CA PHE A 106 5.00 10.51 2.00
C PHE A 106 5.82 10.95 0.78
N ASP A 107 7.13 11.15 0.96
CA ASP A 107 8.02 11.58 -0.11
C ASP A 107 9.38 10.87 0.03
N PRO A 108 9.76 9.98 -0.92
CA PRO A 108 9.00 9.62 -2.12
C PRO A 108 7.76 8.76 -1.80
N PRO A 109 6.67 8.85 -2.60
CA PRO A 109 5.55 7.94 -2.52
C PRO A 109 5.98 6.52 -2.90
N ASN A 110 5.34 5.50 -2.31
CA ASN A 110 5.80 4.11 -2.46
C ASN A 110 4.70 3.05 -2.59
N ILE A 111 3.46 3.46 -2.82
CA ILE A 111 2.33 2.55 -3.04
C ILE A 111 2.08 2.40 -4.54
N LEU A 112 2.03 1.18 -5.05
CA LEU A 112 1.55 0.85 -6.38
C LEU A 112 0.10 0.36 -6.30
N THR A 113 -0.73 0.70 -7.28
CA THR A 113 -2.14 0.29 -7.36
C THR A 113 -2.38 -0.60 -8.59
N PHE A 114 -2.42 -1.93 -8.40
CA PHE A 114 -2.43 -2.87 -9.52
C PHE A 114 -3.78 -3.01 -10.22
N GLU A 115 -4.88 -2.64 -9.56
CA GLU A 115 -6.23 -2.70 -10.14
C GLU A 115 -6.43 -1.77 -11.35
N GLN A 116 -5.54 -0.81 -11.55
CA GLN A 116 -5.58 0.15 -12.65
C GLN A 116 -4.95 -0.40 -13.94
N TRP A 117 -4.23 -1.53 -13.87
CA TRP A 117 -3.40 -2.03 -14.95
C TRP A 117 -3.86 -3.41 -15.42
N PRO A 118 -4.05 -3.63 -16.73
CA PRO A 118 -4.15 -4.97 -17.28
C PRO A 118 -2.95 -5.83 -16.88
N ILE A 119 -3.16 -7.12 -16.63
CA ILE A 119 -2.08 -8.01 -16.16
C ILE A 119 -0.98 -8.21 -17.20
N GLU A 120 -1.30 -7.96 -18.47
CA GLU A 120 -0.38 -8.02 -19.62
C GLU A 120 0.64 -6.88 -19.62
N VAL A 121 0.36 -5.76 -18.94
CA VAL A 121 1.31 -4.64 -18.83
C VAL A 121 2.56 -5.13 -18.08
N PRO A 122 3.78 -5.00 -18.63
CA PRO A 122 4.99 -5.37 -17.90
C PRO A 122 5.13 -4.59 -16.60
N ILE A 123 5.49 -5.26 -15.50
CA ILE A 123 5.72 -4.56 -14.21
C ILE A 123 6.84 -3.51 -14.34
N ALA A 124 7.83 -3.75 -15.19
CA ALA A 124 8.91 -2.80 -15.45
C ALA A 124 8.39 -1.46 -16.01
N ASP A 125 7.35 -1.50 -16.86
CA ASP A 125 6.76 -0.28 -17.44
C ASP A 125 6.00 0.52 -16.38
N ILE A 126 5.33 -0.18 -15.45
CA ILE A 126 4.65 0.45 -14.31
C ILE A 126 5.68 1.09 -13.37
N LEU A 127 6.77 0.39 -13.06
CA LEU A 127 7.81 0.85 -12.12
C LEU A 127 8.68 1.98 -12.70
N ALA A 128 8.84 2.04 -14.03
CA ALA A 128 9.68 3.03 -14.69
C ALA A 128 9.12 4.46 -14.57
N ASP A 129 7.81 4.60 -14.37
CA ASP A 129 7.17 5.90 -14.19
C ASP A 129 6.96 6.21 -12.70
N PRO A 130 7.66 7.21 -12.14
CA PRO A 130 7.48 7.61 -10.74
C PRO A 130 6.07 8.14 -10.43
N GLU A 131 5.29 8.58 -11.43
CA GLU A 131 3.89 9.01 -11.24
C GLU A 131 2.94 7.84 -10.95
N ASN A 132 3.41 6.59 -11.06
CA ASN A 132 2.63 5.40 -10.69
C ASN A 132 2.74 5.04 -9.20
N ARG A 133 3.49 5.83 -8.41
CA ARG A 133 3.62 5.65 -6.97
C ARG A 133 2.80 6.68 -6.22
N TYR A 134 2.06 6.20 -5.24
CA TYR A 134 1.15 7.00 -4.44
C TYR A 134 1.54 7.06 -2.97
N HIS A 135 1.12 8.13 -2.31
CA HIS A 135 1.09 8.26 -0.85
C HIS A 135 -0.36 8.49 -0.39
N PHE A 136 -0.63 8.25 0.89
CA PHE A 136 -1.89 8.67 1.50
C PHE A 136 -1.87 10.18 1.81
N LEU A 137 -3.00 10.83 1.55
CA LEU A 137 -3.36 12.16 2.04
C LEU A 137 -4.74 12.13 2.71
N GLN A 138 -5.03 13.12 3.54
CA GLN A 138 -6.33 13.23 4.21
C GLN A 138 -7.25 14.13 3.38
N ASP A 139 -8.54 13.79 3.38
CA ASP A 139 -9.57 14.70 2.92
C ASP A 139 -9.60 15.99 3.78
N ARG A 140 -10.02 17.10 3.16
CA ARG A 140 -10.02 18.43 3.80
C ARG A 140 -11.31 18.76 4.54
N ARG A 141 -12.39 18.05 4.26
CA ARG A 141 -13.73 18.34 4.77
C ARG A 141 -14.27 17.19 5.57
N ASP A 142 -14.02 15.98 5.10
CA ASP A 142 -14.61 14.79 5.67
C ASP A 142 -13.57 14.02 6.49
N ASP A 143 -13.66 14.18 7.81
CA ASP A 143 -12.79 13.49 8.74
C ASP A 143 -12.89 11.97 8.55
N GLY A 144 -11.74 11.30 8.55
CA GLY A 144 -11.66 9.86 8.32
C GLY A 144 -11.79 9.45 6.84
N LEU A 145 -11.73 10.38 5.90
CA LEU A 145 -11.56 10.06 4.48
C LEU A 145 -10.13 10.32 4.01
N TYR A 146 -9.67 9.44 3.12
CA TYR A 146 -8.29 9.40 2.65
C TYR A 146 -8.23 9.28 1.13
N TRP A 147 -7.14 9.81 0.58
CA TRP A 147 -6.86 9.86 -0.85
C TRP A 147 -5.51 9.22 -1.13
N LEU A 148 -5.35 8.69 -2.33
CA LEU A 148 -4.04 8.37 -2.89
C LEU A 148 -3.66 9.45 -3.89
N GLN A 149 -2.44 9.98 -3.75
CA GLN A 149 -1.88 11.00 -4.63
C GLN A 149 -0.46 10.61 -5.07
N ALA A 150 -0.20 10.75 -6.37
CA ALA A 150 1.13 10.65 -6.94
C ALA A 150 1.85 12.01 -6.91
N ASN A 151 3.17 12.01 -6.93
CA ASN A 151 3.94 13.22 -7.19
C ASN A 151 3.90 13.57 -8.68
N ALA A 152 3.77 14.85 -9.02
CA ALA A 152 3.91 15.29 -10.41
C ALA A 152 5.39 15.32 -10.82
N VAL A 153 5.75 14.71 -11.94
CA VAL A 153 7.14 14.71 -12.43
C VAL A 153 7.22 15.32 -13.83
N GLY A 154 8.09 16.33 -14.00
CA GLY A 154 8.48 16.83 -15.33
C GLY A 154 7.35 17.41 -16.19
N GLY A 155 6.25 17.87 -15.59
CA GLY A 155 5.07 18.36 -16.33
C GLY A 155 4.05 17.26 -16.67
N GLY A 156 4.22 16.05 -16.13
CA GLY A 156 3.23 14.99 -16.14
C GLY A 156 1.96 15.32 -15.35
N PHE A 157 0.98 14.41 -15.43
CA PHE A 157 -0.32 14.60 -14.80
C PHE A 157 -0.32 13.98 -13.41
N ARG A 158 -0.44 14.83 -12.40
CA ARG A 158 -0.69 14.38 -11.03
C ARG A 158 -2.01 13.61 -10.95
N GLN A 159 -1.95 12.32 -10.65
CA GLN A 159 -3.13 11.52 -10.34
C GLN A 159 -3.47 11.64 -8.85
N THR A 160 -4.74 11.85 -8.55
CA THR A 160 -5.25 11.97 -7.17
C THR A 160 -6.68 11.46 -7.13
N PHE A 161 -6.97 10.50 -6.25
CA PHE A 161 -8.31 9.92 -6.13
C PHE A 161 -8.64 9.51 -4.69
N LEU A 162 -9.90 9.70 -4.32
CA LEU A 162 -10.44 9.30 -3.03
C LEU A 162 -10.45 7.77 -2.93
N VAL A 163 -9.95 7.24 -1.81
CA VAL A 163 -9.95 5.80 -1.53
C VAL A 163 -10.95 5.40 -0.44
N GLY A 164 -11.58 6.36 0.23
CA GLY A 164 -12.58 6.11 1.28
C GLY A 164 -11.95 6.21 2.67
N GLY A 165 -12.49 5.46 3.62
CA GLY A 165 -12.04 5.44 5.02
C GLY A 165 -13.21 5.28 5.99
N PRO A 166 -12.97 5.37 7.32
CA PRO A 166 -14.03 5.30 8.33
C PRO A 166 -15.01 6.48 8.30
N GLY A 167 -14.69 7.56 7.60
CA GLY A 167 -15.51 8.77 7.47
C GLY A 167 -16.74 8.63 6.56
N VAL A 168 -17.46 9.74 6.40
CA VAL A 168 -18.63 9.85 5.51
C VAL A 168 -18.35 10.90 4.45
N GLU A 169 -18.45 10.51 3.19
CA GLU A 169 -18.22 11.39 2.03
C GLU A 169 -19.38 12.37 1.84
N THR A 170 -19.03 13.63 1.68
CA THR A 170 -19.92 14.72 1.29
C THR A 170 -19.51 15.25 -0.07
N ASP A 171 -20.47 15.78 -0.83
CA ASP A 171 -20.20 16.29 -2.18
C ASP A 171 -19.36 17.58 -2.11
N HIS A 172 -18.06 17.45 -2.37
CA HIS A 172 -17.16 18.58 -2.49
C HIS A 172 -16.01 18.33 -3.48
N LEU A 173 -15.57 19.40 -4.15
CA LEU A 173 -14.43 19.36 -5.09
C LEU A 173 -13.18 19.97 -4.46
N ARG A 174 -12.66 19.36 -3.39
CA ARG A 174 -11.47 19.84 -2.67
C ARG A 174 -10.38 18.79 -2.73
N GLU A 175 -9.25 19.15 -3.32
CA GLU A 175 -8.05 18.31 -3.32
C GLU A 175 -7.57 18.03 -1.90
N PRO A 176 -7.03 16.84 -1.61
CA PRO A 176 -6.57 16.46 -0.28
C PRO A 176 -5.31 17.22 0.15
N LEU A 177 -4.99 17.16 1.45
CA LEU A 177 -3.81 17.83 2.01
C LEU A 177 -3.08 16.95 3.03
N MET A 178 -1.80 17.27 3.25
CA MET A 178 -1.05 16.80 4.40
C MET A 178 -1.52 17.55 5.65
N LEU A 179 -2.52 16.99 6.32
CA LEU A 179 -3.09 17.53 7.55
C LEU A 179 -2.42 16.94 8.80
N PRO A 180 -2.55 17.56 9.99
CA PRO A 180 -1.85 17.12 11.19
C PRO A 180 -2.08 15.66 11.57
N HIS A 181 -3.29 15.13 11.36
CA HIS A 181 -3.60 13.73 11.71
C HIS A 181 -2.83 12.75 10.83
N ILE A 182 -2.87 12.90 9.50
CA ILE A 182 -2.11 12.04 8.62
C ILE A 182 -0.58 12.23 8.73
N ALA A 183 -0.12 13.46 8.98
CA ALA A 183 1.28 13.72 9.28
C ALA A 183 1.73 12.97 10.54
N SER A 184 0.87 12.92 11.57
CA SER A 184 1.14 12.18 12.80
C SER A 184 1.21 10.66 12.58
N ALA A 185 0.42 10.11 11.65
CA ALA A 185 0.48 8.71 11.28
C ALA A 185 1.80 8.33 10.61
N TYR A 186 2.26 9.13 9.64
CA TYR A 186 3.60 8.94 9.07
C TYR A 186 4.69 9.07 10.12
N ALA A 187 4.59 10.06 11.00
CA ALA A 187 5.57 10.27 12.07
C ALA A 187 5.59 9.12 13.09
N ALA A 188 4.43 8.61 13.51
CA ALA A 188 4.32 7.49 14.43
C ALA A 188 4.92 6.21 13.82
N ALA A 189 4.53 5.90 12.57
CA ALA A 189 5.10 4.79 11.84
C ALA A 189 6.61 4.91 11.67
N ALA A 190 7.14 6.12 11.39
CA ALA A 190 8.58 6.36 11.27
C ALA A 190 9.32 6.31 12.62
N ALA A 191 8.69 6.75 13.71
CA ALA A 191 9.28 6.80 15.05
C ALA A 191 9.30 5.44 15.75
N ALA A 192 8.47 4.48 15.34
CA ALA A 192 8.42 3.14 15.92
C ALA A 192 9.81 2.47 15.96
N ARG A 193 10.17 1.91 17.11
CA ARG A 193 11.43 1.20 17.37
C ARG A 193 11.10 -0.07 18.14
N TRP A 194 11.91 -1.10 17.91
CA TRP A 194 11.85 -2.38 18.59
C TRP A 194 13.29 -2.77 18.91
N ASP A 195 13.47 -3.31 20.11
CA ASP A 195 14.77 -3.78 20.59
C ASP A 195 15.27 -5.01 19.79
#